data_AF-A0A2G0WH85-F1
#
_entry.id   AF-A0A2G0WH85-F1
#
_cell.length_a   1.000
_cell.length_b   1.000
_cell.length_c   1.000
_cell.angle_alpha   90.00
_cell.angle_beta   90.00
_cell.angle_gamma   90.00
#
_symmetry.space_group_name_H-M   'P 1'
#
loop_
_entity.id
_entity.type
_entity.pdbx_description
1 polymer ?
#
loop_
_entity_poly.entity_id
_entity_poly.type
_entity_poly.pdbx_seq_one_letter_code
_entity_poly.pdbx_strand_id
1 'polypeptide(L)' 'MTIDKQKLQKLLWSEVASWKADCGEWKQNAEALGEFLGEKTVEEVALELLTENELLRKECARLTEDNLALLETPGDAL' A
#
# COMPACT_ATOMS: atom_id res chain seq x y z
N MET A 1 5.44 6.28 3.41
CA MET A 1 6.24 5.11 2.98
C MET A 1 6.56 5.26 1.49
N THR A 2 7.73 4.86 1.01
CA THR A 2 8.21 5.08 -0.38
C THR A 2 8.41 3.80 -1.19
N ILE A 3 7.93 2.66 -0.69
CA ILE A 3 8.10 1.36 -1.37
C ILE A 3 7.27 1.29 -2.66
N ASP A 4 7.81 0.64 -3.69
CA ASP A 4 7.07 0.34 -4.91
C ASP A 4 6.02 -0.76 -4.63
N LYS A 5 4.78 -0.33 -4.38
CA LYS A 5 3.66 -1.22 -4.04
C LYS A 5 3.31 -2.20 -5.16
N GLN A 6 3.54 -1.83 -6.42
CA GLN A 6 3.27 -2.69 -7.58
C GLN A 6 4.30 -3.81 -7.68
N LYS A 7 5.58 -3.50 -7.45
CA LYS A 7 6.64 -4.51 -7.39
C LYS A 7 6.48 -5.41 -6.17
N LEU A 8 6.16 -4.85 -5.01
CA LEU A 8 5.85 -5.61 -3.79
C LEU A 8 4.76 -6.66 -4.02
N GLN A 9 3.64 -6.23 -4.62
CA GLN A 9 2.49 -7.10 -4.90
C GLN A 9 2.86 -8.29 -5.80
N LYS A 10 3.66 -8.06 -6.85
CA LYS A 10 4.11 -9.13 -7.75
C LYS A 10 4.99 -10.15 -7.03
N LEU A 11 5.91 -9.68 -6.19
CA LEU A 11 6.82 -10.55 -5.43
C LEU A 11 6.05 -11.40 -4.41
N LEU A 12 5.13 -10.78 -3.64
CA LEU A 12 4.27 -11.49 -2.70
C LEU A 12 3.42 -12.56 -3.38
N TRP A 13 2.85 -12.26 -4.55
CA TRP A 13 2.09 -13.26 -5.30
C TRP A 13 2.95 -14.41 -5.82
N SER A 14 4.17 -14.14 -6.26
CA SER A 14 5.12 -15.17 -6.70
C SER A 14 5.47 -16.11 -5.54
N GLU A 15 5.80 -15.56 -4.37
CA GLU A 15 6.13 -16.33 -3.18
C GLU A 15 4.96 -17.20 -2.71
N VAL A 16 3.75 -16.62 -2.61
CA VAL A 16 2.55 -17.37 -2.23
C VAL A 16 2.23 -18.46 -3.25
N ALA A 17 2.42 -18.20 -4.55
CA ALA A 17 2.19 -19.20 -5.59
C ALA A 17 3.17 -20.38 -5.47
N SER A 18 4.46 -20.12 -5.27
CA SER A 18 5.47 -21.18 -5.10
C SER A 18 5.24 -21.99 -3.83
N TRP A 19 4.88 -21.34 -2.71
CA TRP A 19 4.51 -22.03 -1.48
C TRP A 19 3.30 -22.94 -1.68
N LYS A 20 2.23 -22.44 -2.32
CA LYS A 20 1.01 -23.23 -2.58
C LYS A 20 1.25 -24.41 -3.52
N ALA A 21 2.15 -24.25 -4.48
CA ALA A 21 2.46 -25.29 -5.46
C ALA A 21 3.42 -26.37 -4.92
N ASP A 22 3.92 -26.23 -3.68
CA ASP A 22 5.04 -27.03 -3.15
C ASP A 22 6.21 -27.10 -4.16
N CYS A 23 6.41 -26.00 -4.88
CA CYS A 23 7.41 -25.90 -5.94
C CYS A 23 8.74 -25.49 -5.32
N GLY A 24 9.84 -26.16 -5.72
CA GLY A 24 11.19 -25.88 -5.22
C GLY A 24 11.71 -24.44 -5.48
N GLU A 25 10.98 -23.63 -6.24
CA GLU A 25 11.25 -22.22 -6.51
C GLU A 25 10.94 -21.29 -5.32
N TRP A 26 10.31 -21.79 -4.24
CA TRP A 26 9.99 -21.00 -3.05
C TRP A 26 11.21 -20.26 -2.48
N LYS A 27 12.40 -20.87 -2.57
CA LYS A 27 13.65 -20.27 -2.07
C LYS A 27 14.06 -19.03 -2.86
N GLN A 28 13.93 -19.05 -4.19
CA GLN A 28 14.29 -17.92 -5.04
C GLN A 28 13.31 -16.76 -4.87
N ASN A 29 12.01 -17.06 -4.74
CA ASN A 29 11.00 -16.04 -4.51
C ASN A 29 11.14 -15.38 -3.14
N ALA A 30 11.44 -16.14 -2.08
CA ALA A 30 11.73 -15.60 -0.76
C ALA A 30 12.99 -14.71 -0.76
N GLU A 31 14.05 -15.11 -1.47
CA GLU A 31 15.29 -14.33 -1.61
C GLU A 31 15.04 -13.02 -2.36
N ALA A 32 14.36 -13.06 -3.50
CA ALA A 32 14.01 -11.87 -4.27
C ALA A 32 13.10 -10.90 -3.49
N LEU A 33 12.18 -11.42 -2.68
CA LEU A 33 11.38 -10.59 -1.79
C LEU A 33 12.24 -9.96 -0.69
N GLY A 34 13.10 -10.73 -0.04
CA GLY A 34 14.02 -10.23 0.98
C GLY A 34 14.93 -9.11 0.45
N GLU A 35 15.54 -9.30 -0.73
CA GLU A 35 16.35 -8.27 -1.39
C GLU A 35 15.54 -7.00 -1.69
N PHE A 36 14.29 -7.15 -2.09
CA PHE A 36 13.42 -6.01 -2.39
C PHE A 36 13.01 -5.23 -1.13
N LEU A 37 12.77 -5.93 -0.01
CA LEU A 37 12.39 -5.32 1.26
C LEU A 37 13.58 -4.69 2.01
N GLY A 38 14.81 -5.17 1.75
CA GLY A 38 16.01 -4.71 2.41
C GLY A 38 16.02 -5.06 3.90
N GLU A 39 16.13 -4.07 4.77
CA GLU A 39 16.16 -4.28 6.23
C GLU A 39 14.77 -4.54 6.83
N LYS A 40 13.69 -4.31 6.07
CA LYS A 40 12.32 -4.44 6.56
C LYS A 40 11.78 -5.86 6.42
N THR A 41 10.96 -6.26 7.36
CA THR A 41 10.14 -7.48 7.23
C THR A 41 8.85 -7.21 6.45
N VAL A 42 8.20 -8.28 6.00
CA VAL A 42 6.89 -8.20 5.35
C VAL A 42 5.87 -7.59 6.31
N GLU A 43 5.94 -7.94 7.60
CA GLU A 43 5.07 -7.46 8.66
C GLU A 43 5.24 -5.96 8.91
N GLU A 44 6.48 -5.46 8.95
CA GLU A 44 6.74 -4.03 9.09
C GLU A 44 6.18 -3.24 7.91
N VAL A 45 6.39 -3.72 6.68
CA VAL A 45 5.79 -3.10 5.49
C VAL A 45 4.27 -3.17 5.52
N ALA A 46 3.68 -4.27 6.00
CA ALA A 46 2.23 -4.39 6.15
C ALA A 46 1.66 -3.38 7.16
N LEU A 47 2.30 -3.19 8.32
CA LEU A 47 1.90 -2.21 9.32
C LEU A 47 2.03 -0.77 8.81
N GLU A 48 3.11 -0.47 8.08
CA GLU A 48 3.28 0.83 7.42
C GLU A 48 2.21 1.07 6.34
N LEU A 49 1.88 0.06 5.54
CA LEU A 49 0.80 0.13 4.54
C LEU A 49 -0.56 0.38 5.17
N LEU A 50 -0.87 -0.27 6.32
CA LEU A 50 -2.10 -0.03 7.06
C LEU A 50 -2.18 1.40 7.57
N THR A 51 -1.09 1.90 8.15
CA THR A 51 -0.99 3.28 8.64
C THR A 51 -1.16 4.28 7.49
N GLU A 52 -0.47 4.05 6.37
CA GLU A 52 -0.59 4.89 5.18
C GLU A 52 -2.02 4.87 4.62
N ASN A 53 -2.67 3.71 4.59
CA ASN A 53 -4.06 3.61 4.11
C ASN A 53 -5.03 4.39 5.02
N GLU A 54 -4.85 4.34 6.34
CA GLU A 54 -5.66 5.11 7.28
C GLU A 54 -5.48 6.62 7.07
N LEU A 55 -4.24 7.08 6.91
CA LEU A 55 -3.94 8.48 6.63
C LEU A 55 -4.57 8.95 5.31
N LEU A 56 -4.45 8.14 4.24
CA LEU A 56 -5.07 8.44 2.95
C LEU A 56 -6.59 8.50 3.05
N ARG A 57 -7.23 7.59 3.80
CA ARG A 57 -8.69 7.64 4.01
C ARG A 57 -9.12 8.91 4.74
N LYS A 58 -8.40 9.31 5.79
CA LYS A 58 -8.67 10.55 6.53
C LYS A 58 -8.54 11.77 5.62
N GLU A 59 -7.49 11.82 4.80
CA GLU A 59 -7.26 12.92 3.89
C GLU A 59 -8.33 12.99 2.77
N CYS A 60 -8.71 11.84 2.20
CA CYS A 60 -9.82 11.78 1.24
C CYS A 60 -11.14 12.27 1.86
N ALA A 61 -11.44 11.89 3.10
CA ALA A 61 -12.64 12.37 3.80
C ALA A 61 -12.60 13.90 3.99
N ARG A 62 -11.48 14.43 4.49
CA ARG A 62 -11.26 15.87 4.66
C ARG A 62 -11.42 16.64 3.35
N LEU A 63 -10.79 16.19 2.27
CA LEU A 63 -10.94 16.81 0.95
C LEU A 63 -12.36 16.73 0.41
N THR A 64 -13.10 15.68 0.73
CA THR A 64 -14.51 15.55 0.35
C THR A 64 -15.37 16.58 1.08
N GLU A 65 -15.14 16.79 2.37
CA GLU A 65 -15.80 17.82 3.18
C GLU A 65 -15.48 19.22 2.67
N ASP A 66 -14.19 19.54 2.45
CA ASP A 66 -13.76 20.83 1.90
C ASP A 66 -14.42 21.12 0.54
N ASN A 67 -14.43 20.12 -0.36
CA ASN A 67 -15.06 20.26 -1.66
C ASN A 67 -16.57 20.49 -1.56
N LEU A 68 -17.26 19.83 -0.61
CA LEU A 68 -18.68 20.04 -0.38
C LEU A 68 -18.95 21.46 0.15
N ALA A 69 -18.17 21.91 1.12
CA ALA A 69 -18.30 23.26 1.68
C ALA A 69 -18.12 24.36 0.61
N LEU A 70 -17.18 24.17 -0.32
CA LEU A 70 -16.98 25.08 -1.46
C LEU A 70 -18.18 25.13 -2.41
N LEU A 71 -18.93 24.03 -2.56
CA LEU A 71 -20.14 23.98 -3.39
C LEU A 71 -21.37 24.54 -2.69
N GLU A 72 -21.42 24.47 -1.35
CA GLU A 72 -22.53 24.96 -0.52
C GLU A 72 -22.46 26.45 -0.21
N THR A 73 -21.34 27.12 -0.49
CA THR A 73 -21.22 28.58 -0.50
C THR A 73 -21.31 29.13 -1.93
N PRO A 74 -22.51 29.28 -2.54
CA PRO A 74 -22.64 30.19 -3.66
C PRO A 74 -22.31 31.59 -3.13
N GLY A 75 -21.36 32.27 -3.76
CA GLY A 75 -20.79 33.50 -3.23
C GLY A 75 -21.82 34.47 -2.69
N ASP A 76 -21.72 34.76 -1.38
CA ASP A 76 -22.22 36.00 -0.76
C ASP A 76 -21.36 37.20 -1.21
N ALA A 77 -21.14 37.28 -2.53
CA ALA A 77 -20.52 38.41 -3.20
C ALA A 77 -21.63 39.21 -3.88
N LEU A 78 -22.42 39.90 -3.06
CA LEU A 78 -23.16 41.11 -3.43
C LEU A 78 -22.81 42.23 -2.46
#